data_AF-A0A9E2KLS0-F1
#
_entry.id   AF-A0A9E2KLS0-F1
#
_cell.length_a   1.000
_cell.length_b   1.000
_cell.length_c   1.000
_cell.angle_alpha   90.00
_cell.angle_beta   90.00
_cell.angle_gamma   90.00
#
_symmetry.space_group_name_H-M   'P 1'
#
loop_
_entity.id
_entity.type
_entity.pdbx_description
1 polymer ?
#
loop_
_entity_poly.entity_id
_entity_poly.type
_entity_poly.pdbx_seq_one_letter_code
_entity_poly.pdbx_strand_id
1 'polypeptide(L)'
;MSEVKSYRKPYTPKVEWNWWTKVPYLTRYMVREGTCVLALFVACELILGVFLFAMCNLVDNPTEADVAPYLWWVNSFVGNPIVMLLNLVSLGAVLYHAVTFFALMPKSMRVFMNKNTTDLVPDYFMLGACYGALGGATLVILIVAFATM
;
A
#
# COMPACT_ATOMS: atom_id res chain seq x y z
N MET A 1 -23.37 50.73 9.74
CA MET A 1 -22.19 50.65 10.62
C MET A 1 -20.97 50.87 9.74
N SER A 2 -20.11 51.85 10.04
CA SER A 2 -18.88 52.07 9.27
C SER A 2 -17.86 50.98 9.60
N GLU A 3 -17.34 50.31 8.57
CA GLU A 3 -16.22 49.37 8.68
C GLU A 3 -15.02 50.08 9.35
N VAL A 4 -14.58 49.59 10.51
CA VAL A 4 -13.41 50.14 11.20
C VAL A 4 -12.15 49.69 10.46
N LYS A 5 -11.46 50.63 9.82
CA LYS A 5 -10.25 50.34 9.03
C LYS A 5 -9.11 49.84 9.95
N SER A 6 -8.72 48.58 9.78
CA SER A 6 -7.60 47.97 10.50
C SER A 6 -6.25 48.35 9.87
N TYR A 7 -5.33 48.88 10.68
CA TYR A 7 -3.95 49.23 10.26
C TYR A 7 -2.95 48.05 10.36
N ARG A 8 -3.40 46.88 10.80
CA ARG A 8 -2.54 45.69 10.90
C ARG A 8 -2.07 45.26 9.51
N LYS A 9 -0.80 44.87 9.41
CA LYS A 9 -0.21 44.21 8.25
C LYS A 9 0.24 42.79 8.64
N PRO A 10 -0.68 41.81 8.66
CA PRO A 10 -0.32 40.43 8.96
C PRO A 10 0.72 39.92 7.96
N TYR A 11 1.81 39.34 8.48
CA TYR A 11 2.83 38.70 7.67
C TYR A 11 2.40 37.26 7.35
N THR A 12 2.41 36.90 6.07
CA THR A 12 2.19 35.52 5.60
C THR A 12 3.53 34.90 5.19
N PRO A 13 4.10 33.97 5.99
CA PRO A 13 5.33 33.30 5.62
C PRO A 13 5.11 32.46 4.34
N LYS A 14 6.11 32.44 3.46
CA LYS A 14 6.08 31.59 2.26
C LYS A 14 6.39 30.14 2.64
N VAL A 15 5.62 29.20 2.09
CA VAL A 15 5.89 27.77 2.20
C VAL A 15 6.67 27.33 0.96
N GLU A 16 7.89 26.87 1.17
CA GLU A 16 8.77 26.37 0.09
C GLU A 16 8.35 24.96 -0.35
N TRP A 17 8.59 24.58 -1.61
CA TRP A 17 8.21 23.26 -2.16
C TRP A 17 8.86 22.08 -1.42
N ASN A 18 10.05 22.28 -0.85
CA ASN A 18 10.82 21.30 -0.10
C ASN A 18 10.58 21.41 1.42
N TRP A 19 9.48 22.03 1.86
CA TRP A 19 9.15 22.21 3.28
C TRP A 19 9.30 20.92 4.12
N TRP A 20 9.03 19.76 3.52
CA TRP A 20 9.08 18.44 4.15
C TRP A 20 10.50 17.90 4.37
N THR A 21 11.53 18.47 3.74
CA THR A 21 12.94 18.07 3.98
C THR A 21 13.52 18.73 5.22
N LYS A 22 12.87 19.77 5.74
CA LYS A 22 13.34 20.57 6.88
C LYS A 22 13.28 19.82 8.22
N VAL A 23 12.42 18.82 8.33
CA VAL A 23 12.20 18.05 9.57
C VAL A 23 12.13 16.55 9.24
N PRO A 24 12.93 15.68 9.92
CA PRO A 24 12.93 14.25 9.64
C PRO A 24 11.56 13.58 9.73
N TYR A 25 10.69 14.06 10.62
CA TYR A 25 9.30 13.58 10.75
C TYR A 25 8.51 13.77 9.44
N LEU A 26 8.62 14.94 8.81
CA LEU A 26 7.93 15.25 7.58
C LEU A 26 8.51 14.49 6.39
N THR A 27 9.83 14.24 6.40
CA THR A 27 10.46 13.37 5.40
C THR A 27 9.94 11.94 5.50
N ARG A 28 9.84 11.37 6.71
CA ARG A 28 9.26 10.03 6.92
C ARG A 28 7.79 9.96 6.51
N TYR A 29 7.04 11.03 6.76
CA TYR A 29 5.67 11.19 6.26
C TYR A 29 5.62 11.13 4.73
N MET A 30 6.46 11.91 4.03
CA MET A 30 6.49 11.89 2.56
C MET A 30 6.93 10.53 2.01
N VAL A 31 7.88 9.85 2.66
CA VAL A 31 8.28 8.48 2.30
C VAL A 31 7.12 7.50 2.48
N ARG A 32 6.33 7.62 3.56
CA ARG A 32 5.11 6.83 3.76
C ARG A 32 4.11 7.05 2.65
N GLU A 33 3.81 8.30 2.30
CA GLU A 33 2.88 8.59 1.20
C GLU A 33 3.43 8.10 -0.14
N GLY A 34 4.75 8.19 -0.33
CA GLY A 34 5.44 7.75 -1.54
C GLY A 34 5.36 6.25 -1.82
N THR A 35 5.00 5.40 -0.85
CA THR A 35 4.78 3.96 -1.10
C THR A 35 3.67 3.72 -2.11
N CYS A 36 2.77 4.70 -2.33
CA CYS A 36 1.70 4.61 -3.33
C CYS A 36 2.22 4.44 -4.76
N VAL A 37 3.40 4.97 -5.09
CA VAL A 37 4.00 4.85 -6.43
C VAL A 37 4.38 3.39 -6.71
N LEU A 38 4.96 2.72 -5.72
CA LEU A 38 5.32 1.30 -5.83
C LEU A 38 4.08 0.40 -5.79
N ALA A 39 3.06 0.76 -5.00
CA ALA A 39 1.78 0.07 -5.04
C ALA A 39 1.10 0.18 -6.41
N LEU A 40 1.15 1.36 -7.05
CA LEU A 40 0.65 1.56 -8.41
C LEU A 40 1.43 0.73 -9.43
N PHE A 41 2.76 0.67 -9.30
CA PHE A 41 3.59 -0.18 -10.15
C PHE A 41 3.16 -1.66 -10.09
N VAL A 42 3.02 -2.21 -8.88
CA VAL A 42 2.55 -3.59 -8.67
C VAL A 42 1.14 -3.80 -9.24
N ALA A 43 0.23 -2.83 -9.04
CA ALA A 43 -1.11 -2.90 -9.60
C ALA A 43 -1.10 -2.96 -11.14
N CYS A 44 -0.29 -2.13 -11.80
CA CYS A 44 -0.11 -2.16 -13.24
C CYS A 44 0.49 -3.49 -13.73
N GLU A 45 1.47 -4.04 -13.01
CA GLU A 45 2.06 -5.34 -13.31
C GLU A 45 1.03 -6.47 -13.24
N LEU A 46 0.19 -6.49 -12.21
CA LEU A 46 -0.89 -7.47 -12.06
C LEU A 46 -1.95 -7.32 -13.15
N ILE A 47 -2.36 -6.08 -13.48
CA ILE A 47 -3.31 -5.82 -14.58
C ILE A 47 -2.75 -6.33 -15.91
N LEU A 48 -1.47 -6.09 -16.19
CA LEU A 48 -0.80 -6.60 -17.38
C LEU A 48 -0.80 -8.14 -17.40
N GLY A 49 -0.48 -8.78 -16.28
CA GLY A 49 -0.49 -10.24 -16.16
C GLY A 49 -1.88 -10.84 -16.40
N VAL A 50 -2.93 -10.26 -15.80
CA VAL A 50 -4.33 -10.68 -16.01
C VAL A 50 -4.75 -10.47 -17.46
N PHE A 51 -4.39 -9.34 -18.06
CA PHE A 51 -4.69 -9.04 -19.46
C PHE A 51 -4.04 -10.05 -20.41
N LEU A 52 -2.76 -10.37 -20.22
CA LEU A 52 -2.05 -11.34 -21.04
C LEU A 52 -2.53 -12.78 -20.79
N PHE A 53 -2.91 -13.11 -19.57
CA PHE A 53 -3.58 -14.37 -19.27
C PHE A 53 -4.92 -14.50 -20.00
N ALA A 54 -5.74 -13.44 -20.03
CA ALA A 54 -7.02 -13.42 -20.73
C ALA A 54 -6.89 -13.53 -22.26
N MET A 55 -5.71 -13.25 -22.82
CA MET A 55 -5.39 -13.46 -24.24
C MET A 55 -4.99 -14.92 -24.56
N CYS A 56 -4.79 -15.76 -23.55
CA CYS A 56 -4.41 -17.16 -23.75
C CYS A 56 -5.61 -18.00 -24.21
N ASN A 57 -5.33 -19.02 -25.02
CA ASN A 57 -6.33 -19.99 -25.46
C ASN A 57 -6.37 -21.18 -24.48
N LEU A 58 -7.38 -21.19 -23.61
CA LEU A 58 -7.50 -22.20 -22.53
C LEU A 58 -8.33 -23.41 -22.99
N VAL A 59 -7.82 -24.14 -23.97
CA VAL A 59 -8.38 -25.43 -24.42
C VAL A 59 -7.87 -26.61 -23.57
N ASP A 60 -8.54 -27.76 -23.65
CA ASP A 60 -8.07 -29.00 -23.02
C ASP A 60 -6.68 -29.39 -23.57
N ASN A 61 -5.68 -29.47 -22.69
CA ASN A 61 -4.25 -29.64 -23.01
C ASN A 61 -3.67 -28.52 -23.89
N PRO A 62 -3.52 -27.29 -23.35
CA PRO A 62 -3.01 -26.15 -24.11
C PRO A 62 -1.53 -26.35 -24.47
N THR A 63 -1.13 -25.89 -25.65
CA THR A 63 0.27 -25.86 -26.08
C THR A 63 0.95 -24.58 -25.60
N GLU A 64 2.29 -24.51 -25.67
CA GLU A 64 3.03 -23.28 -25.36
C GLU A 64 2.59 -22.08 -26.23
N ALA A 65 2.18 -22.33 -27.48
CA ALA A 65 1.68 -21.29 -28.37
C ALA A 65 0.33 -20.72 -27.88
N ASP A 66 -0.51 -21.56 -27.28
CA ASP A 66 -1.82 -21.15 -26.74
C ASP A 66 -1.69 -20.25 -25.51
N VAL A 67 -0.61 -20.40 -24.73
CA VAL A 67 -0.33 -19.62 -23.51
C VAL A 67 0.83 -18.63 -23.65
N ALA A 68 1.33 -18.45 -24.88
CA ALA A 68 2.50 -17.63 -25.17
C ALA A 68 2.45 -16.20 -24.59
N PRO A 69 1.31 -15.47 -24.62
CA PRO A 69 1.25 -14.13 -24.03
C PRO A 69 1.54 -14.10 -22.53
N TYR A 70 0.99 -15.06 -21.77
CA TYR A 70 1.24 -15.17 -20.34
C TYR A 70 2.66 -15.66 -20.04
N LEU A 71 3.18 -16.62 -20.82
CA LEU A 71 4.56 -17.06 -20.68
C LEU A 71 5.57 -15.94 -20.92
N TRP A 72 5.29 -15.03 -21.86
CA TRP A 72 6.11 -13.83 -22.03
C TRP A 72 6.09 -12.95 -20.78
N TRP A 73 4.92 -12.73 -20.18
CA TRP A 73 4.80 -11.95 -18.93
C TRP A 73 5.63 -12.58 -17.81
N VAL A 74 5.51 -13.89 -17.60
CA VAL A 74 6.27 -14.60 -16.56
C VAL A 74 7.77 -14.57 -16.86
N ASN A 75 8.19 -15.05 -18.04
CA ASN A 75 9.59 -15.34 -18.31
C ASN A 75 10.40 -14.11 -18.71
N SER A 76 9.79 -13.18 -19.45
CA SER A 76 10.49 -12.02 -20.04
C SER A 76 10.28 -10.74 -19.26
N PHE A 77 9.08 -10.51 -18.72
CA PHE A 77 8.77 -9.30 -17.95
C PHE A 77 9.08 -9.48 -16.47
N VAL A 78 8.37 -10.37 -15.77
CA VAL A 78 8.58 -10.63 -14.32
C VAL A 78 9.94 -11.26 -14.07
N GLY A 79 10.39 -12.16 -14.95
CA GLY A 79 11.72 -12.79 -14.89
C GLY A 79 12.89 -11.84 -15.19
N ASN A 80 12.63 -10.60 -15.59
CA ASN A 80 13.70 -9.61 -15.79
C ASN A 80 14.33 -9.23 -14.43
N PRO A 81 15.67 -9.32 -14.27
CA PRO A 81 16.33 -9.00 -12.99
C PRO A 81 16.01 -7.61 -12.44
N ILE A 82 15.80 -6.61 -13.31
CA ILE A 82 15.45 -5.24 -12.89
C ILE A 82 14.03 -5.21 -12.33
N VAL A 83 13.09 -5.90 -12.98
CA VAL A 83 11.69 -5.99 -12.51
C VAL A 83 11.63 -6.78 -11.20
N MET A 84 12.40 -7.86 -11.07
CA MET A 84 12.53 -8.60 -9.80
C MET A 84 13.03 -7.70 -8.67
N LEU A 85 14.07 -6.89 -8.91
CA LEU A 85 14.57 -5.94 -7.91
C LEU A 85 13.51 -4.89 -7.55
N LEU A 86 12.78 -4.36 -8.53
CA LEU A 86 11.67 -3.43 -8.29
C LEU A 86 10.55 -4.08 -7.47
N ASN A 87 10.25 -5.35 -7.71
CA ASN A 87 9.27 -6.10 -6.94
C ASN A 87 9.73 -6.37 -5.50
N LEU A 88 11.02 -6.63 -5.27
CA LEU A 88 11.58 -6.74 -3.91
C LEU A 88 11.50 -5.40 -3.16
N VAL A 89 11.83 -4.30 -3.83
CA VAL A 89 11.68 -2.95 -3.25
C VAL A 89 10.20 -2.65 -2.97
N SER A 90 9.30 -3.03 -3.89
CA SER A 90 7.86 -2.86 -3.72
C SER A 90 7.31 -3.68 -2.56
N LEU A 91 7.78 -4.91 -2.36
CA LEU A 91 7.45 -5.73 -1.19
C LEU A 91 7.87 -5.02 0.10
N GLY A 92 9.11 -4.51 0.16
CA GLY A 92 9.58 -3.73 1.30
C GLY A 92 8.71 -2.49 1.56
N ALA A 93 8.31 -1.78 0.50
CA ALA A 93 7.45 -0.61 0.61
C ALA A 93 6.03 -0.94 1.07
N VAL A 94 5.44 -2.04 0.60
CA VAL A 94 4.11 -2.50 1.04
C VAL A 94 4.14 -2.98 2.50
N LEU A 95 5.21 -3.64 2.93
CA LEU A 95 5.39 -4.00 4.35
C LEU A 95 5.53 -2.75 5.22
N TYR A 96 6.33 -1.77 4.80
CA TYR A 96 6.44 -0.48 5.49
C TYR A 96 5.08 0.26 5.53
N HIS A 97 4.34 0.22 4.43
CA HIS A 97 2.98 0.76 4.35
C HIS A 97 2.05 0.08 5.36
N ALA A 98 2.04 -1.26 5.43
CA ALA A 98 1.22 -1.99 6.39
C ALA A 98 1.53 -1.61 7.84
N VAL A 99 2.82 -1.53 8.21
CA VAL A 99 3.25 -1.12 9.57
C VAL A 99 2.73 0.27 9.92
N THR A 100 2.90 1.23 9.02
CA THR A 100 2.48 2.62 9.26
C THR A 100 0.96 2.78 9.23
N PHE A 101 0.26 2.05 8.37
CA PHE A 101 -1.19 2.03 8.29
C PHE A 101 -1.79 1.44 9.58
N PHE A 102 -1.30 0.30 10.06
CA PHE A 102 -1.78 -0.32 11.30
C PHE A 102 -1.55 0.57 12.52
N ALA A 103 -0.44 1.32 12.57
CA ALA A 103 -0.19 2.30 13.63
C ALA A 103 -1.16 3.50 13.63
N LEU A 104 -1.83 3.77 12.51
CA LEU A 104 -2.83 4.83 12.38
C LEU A 104 -4.26 4.34 12.66
N MET A 105 -4.53 3.05 12.50
CA MET A 105 -5.88 2.48 12.63
C MET A 105 -6.57 2.75 13.98
N PRO A 106 -5.92 2.63 15.16
CA PRO A 106 -6.56 2.98 16.43
C PRO A 106 -6.98 4.45 16.51
N LYS A 107 -6.28 5.33 15.79
CA LYS A 107 -6.52 6.78 15.83
C LYS A 107 -7.71 7.19 14.97
N SER A 108 -8.04 6.41 13.93
CA SER A 108 -9.18 6.67 13.05
C SER A 108 -10.48 6.07 13.58
N MET A 109 -10.41 5.05 14.43
CA MET A 109 -11.58 4.35 14.96
C MET A 109 -11.66 4.43 16.48
N ARG A 110 -12.59 5.24 16.99
CA ARG A 110 -12.83 5.38 18.44
C ARG A 110 -13.84 4.34 18.90
N VAL A 111 -13.36 3.20 19.36
CA VAL A 111 -14.19 2.12 19.94
C VAL A 111 -14.26 2.30 21.45
N PHE A 112 -15.46 2.52 21.99
CA PHE A 112 -15.69 2.66 23.43
C PHE A 112 -15.84 1.31 24.11
N MET A 113 -15.20 1.11 25.26
CA MET A 113 -15.25 -0.14 26.02
C MET A 113 -16.62 -0.43 26.63
N ASN A 114 -17.37 0.62 27.00
CA ASN A 114 -18.72 0.49 27.53
C ASN A 114 -19.57 1.72 27.17
N LYS A 115 -20.86 1.68 27.48
CA LYS A 115 -21.81 2.77 27.19
C LYS A 115 -21.76 3.94 28.19
N ASN A 116 -21.09 3.75 29.33
CA ASN A 116 -21.20 4.64 30.49
C ASN A 116 -19.92 5.45 30.75
N THR A 117 -18.84 5.18 30.02
CA THR A 117 -17.52 5.81 30.16
C THR A 117 -17.01 6.21 28.78
N THR A 118 -16.04 7.12 28.75
CA THR A 118 -15.35 7.53 27.52
C THR A 118 -14.08 6.74 27.25
N ASP A 119 -13.88 5.63 27.97
CA ASP A 119 -12.67 4.81 27.85
C ASP A 119 -12.67 4.08 26.51
N LEU A 120 -11.57 4.24 25.77
CA LEU A 120 -11.37 3.60 24.48
C LEU A 120 -10.75 2.22 24.67
N VAL A 121 -11.08 1.31 23.75
CA VAL A 121 -10.38 0.03 23.65
C VAL A 121 -8.87 0.31 23.47
N PRO A 122 -8.00 -0.37 24.22
CA PRO A 122 -6.56 -0.15 24.09
C PRO A 122 -6.03 -0.42 22.67
N ASP A 123 -5.14 0.45 22.19
CA ASP A 123 -4.58 0.41 20.83
C ASP A 123 -3.99 -0.95 20.45
N TYR A 124 -3.39 -1.67 21.41
CA TYR A 124 -2.76 -2.96 21.16
C TYR A 124 -3.76 -4.04 20.70
N PHE A 125 -5.04 -3.94 21.06
CA PHE A 125 -6.06 -4.86 20.54
C PHE A 125 -6.24 -4.68 19.04
N MET A 126 -6.36 -3.42 18.59
CA MET A 126 -6.53 -3.11 17.18
C MET A 126 -5.27 -3.44 16.38
N LEU A 127 -4.08 -3.07 16.90
CA LEU A 127 -2.80 -3.45 16.27
C LEU A 127 -2.66 -4.98 16.18
N GLY A 128 -2.92 -5.69 17.28
CA GLY A 128 -2.83 -7.15 17.32
C GLY A 128 -3.78 -7.82 16.33
N ALA A 129 -5.02 -7.31 16.22
CA ALA A 129 -5.97 -7.78 15.23
C ALA A 129 -5.48 -7.54 13.78
N CYS A 130 -4.93 -6.36 13.47
CA CYS A 130 -4.39 -6.08 12.14
C CYS A 130 -3.22 -7.01 11.77
N TYR A 131 -2.25 -7.19 12.67
CA TYR A 131 -1.12 -8.08 12.41
C TYR A 131 -1.52 -9.55 12.40
N GLY A 132 -2.45 -9.95 13.26
CA GLY A 132 -3.02 -11.30 13.25
C GLY A 132 -3.75 -11.60 11.94
N ALA A 133 -4.56 -10.66 11.46
CA ALA A 133 -5.23 -10.77 10.16
C ALA A 133 -4.23 -10.82 8.99
N LEU A 134 -3.19 -9.98 9.01
CA LEU A 134 -2.13 -10.01 8.00
C LEU A 134 -1.45 -11.38 7.96
N GLY A 135 -0.94 -11.87 9.09
CA GLY A 135 -0.26 -13.17 9.17
C GLY A 135 -1.16 -14.34 8.81
N GLY A 136 -2.41 -14.34 9.31
CA GLY A 136 -3.40 -15.37 8.98
C GLY A 136 -3.76 -15.38 7.51
N ALA A 137 -4.03 -14.23 6.90
CA ALA A 137 -4.33 -14.12 5.48
C ALA A 137 -3.14 -14.57 4.61
N THR A 138 -1.91 -14.13 4.94
CA THR A 138 -0.72 -14.58 4.22
C THR A 138 -0.55 -16.09 4.28
N LEU A 139 -0.74 -16.72 5.44
CA LEU A 139 -0.66 -18.17 5.58
C LEU A 139 -1.71 -18.88 4.71
N VAL A 140 -2.97 -18.44 4.77
CA VAL A 140 -4.06 -19.04 3.97
C VAL A 140 -3.79 -18.89 2.47
N ILE A 141 -3.37 -17.70 2.02
CA ILE A 141 -3.04 -17.45 0.62
C ILE A 141 -1.92 -18.38 0.15
N LEU A 142 -0.85 -18.53 0.93
CA LEU A 142 0.26 -19.42 0.58
C LEU A 142 -0.18 -20.88 0.55
N ILE A 143 -0.96 -21.33 1.52
CA ILE A 143 -1.49 -22.71 1.52
C ILE A 143 -2.31 -22.94 0.25
N VAL A 144 -3.27 -22.06 -0.07
CA VAL A 144 -4.13 -22.23 -1.25
C VAL A 144 -3.32 -22.18 -2.55
N ALA A 145 -2.37 -21.24 -2.66
CA ALA A 145 -1.56 -21.06 -3.88
C ALA A 145 -0.63 -22.26 -4.16
N PHE A 146 -0.19 -22.97 -3.11
CA PHE A 146 0.77 -24.07 -3.21
C PHE A 146 0.17 -25.45 -2.89
N ALA A 147 -1.11 -25.56 -2.53
CA ALA A 147 -1.74 -26.82 -2.15
C ALA A 147 -1.81 -27.86 -3.28
N THR A 148 -1.76 -27.39 -4.53
CA THR A 148 -1.88 -28.22 -5.74
C THR A 148 -0.61 -28.26 -6.57
N MET A 149 0.48 -27.65 -6.07
CA MET A 149 1.80 -27.75 -6.72
C MET A 149 2.46 -29.08 -6.42
#